data_AF-A0A9D4U5Z9-F1
#
_entry.id   AF-A0A9D4U5Z9-F1
#
_cell.length_a   1.000
_cell.length_b   1.000
_cell.length_c   1.000
_cell.angle_alpha   90.00
_cell.angle_beta   90.00
_cell.angle_gamma   90.00
#
_symmetry.space_group_name_H-M   'P 1'
#
loop_
_entity.id
_entity.type
_entity.pdbx_description
1 polymer ?
#
loop_
_entity_poly.entity_id
_entity_poly.type
_entity_poly.pdbx_seq_one_letter_code
_entity_poly.pdbx_strand_id
1 'polypeptide(L)'
;MMAASAFACCPRFSSTRTRASSSQLVLSSCRLSHNIFSFNQLLCKLKCSELSCPPLYTKSGASPLRIKSSTNNSTGEGIKILVIGGGGREHAICYGLQRASTCSEVFCAPGNPGIAAAGDAICMPDLDVSMSCCVTAFCQEHDVGLVVVGPEAPLVAGLVDDLATAGILAFGPSAKAAALEGSKDFMKRLCMKYNIPTAKYKSFTNAEDAKKYISEIGAPIVVKADGLAAGKGVIIAMTLQDAFDAVDSMLVDRAFGAAGGLVIVEEFLEGEEVSFFALVDGEHALPLASAQDHKRVGDGDTGPNTGGMGAYSPAPALTPQMEGLVMDSIIHPTVEGMEKEGCKFVGVLYAGLIIDKKSGVPKLLEYNVRFGDPECQVLIPRLQSNLASTLLAACKGELESLSLSWSDEAALVVVLASEGYPGKYKKGTLIKDLEKAEAAAPGVKIFHAGTALDSHGNVVAAGGRVLGVTALGKDIVQAQERAYQAVDRVDWPDGFYRHDIGWRAIAHLKECHKENVECN
;
A
#
# COMPACT_ATOMS: atom_id res chain seq x y z
N MET A 1 -64.63 -1.26 45.39
CA MET A 1 -64.89 -0.13 44.47
C MET A 1 -64.28 -0.53 43.13
N MET A 2 -65.01 -1.30 42.32
CA MET A 2 -65.78 -0.87 41.12
C MET A 2 -64.87 -0.29 40.01
N ALA A 3 -64.89 -0.69 38.74
CA ALA A 3 -65.61 -1.68 37.92
C ALA A 3 -64.83 -1.75 36.58
N ALA A 4 -64.48 -2.90 35.98
CA ALA A 4 -65.26 -3.79 35.10
C ALA A 4 -65.84 -3.13 33.83
N SER A 5 -65.42 -3.58 32.64
CA SER A 5 -66.32 -4.09 31.58
C SER A 5 -65.56 -4.76 30.42
N ALA A 6 -65.98 -5.98 30.11
CA ALA A 6 -65.64 -6.80 28.96
C ALA A 6 -66.77 -6.72 27.90
N PHE A 7 -66.58 -7.33 26.71
CA PHE A 7 -67.55 -8.06 25.84
C PHE A 7 -66.90 -8.16 24.42
N ALA A 8 -66.34 -9.28 23.94
CA ALA A 8 -66.91 -10.56 23.48
C ALA A 8 -67.70 -10.49 22.15
N CYS A 9 -67.25 -11.17 21.09
CA CYS A 9 -67.85 -12.40 20.52
C CYS A 9 -67.33 -12.77 19.10
N CYS A 10 -66.98 -14.05 18.92
CA CYS A 10 -66.95 -14.80 17.65
C CYS A 10 -68.41 -15.16 17.24
N PRO A 11 -68.77 -15.71 16.04
CA PRO A 11 -68.18 -16.93 15.48
C PRO A 11 -68.17 -17.10 13.93
N ARG A 12 -67.59 -18.25 13.53
CA ARG A 12 -67.46 -18.88 12.21
C ARG A 12 -68.75 -19.01 11.39
N PHE A 13 -68.62 -19.05 10.06
CA PHE A 13 -69.43 -19.91 9.17
C PHE A 13 -68.61 -20.41 7.97
N SER A 14 -68.89 -21.65 7.57
CA SER A 14 -68.25 -22.45 6.51
C SER A 14 -69.24 -22.79 5.39
N SER A 15 -68.80 -22.86 4.14
CA SER A 15 -69.35 -23.73 3.06
C SER A 15 -68.47 -23.60 1.79
N THR A 16 -67.63 -24.60 1.48
CA THR A 16 -67.81 -25.74 0.55
C THR A 16 -67.96 -25.43 -0.95
N ARG A 17 -66.93 -25.90 -1.69
CA ARG A 17 -66.90 -26.61 -3.00
C ARG A 17 -67.43 -25.90 -4.26
N THR A 18 -66.58 -25.85 -5.30
CA THR A 18 -66.64 -26.75 -6.48
C THR A 18 -65.39 -26.67 -7.39
N ARG A 19 -65.13 -27.79 -8.06
CA ARG A 19 -64.02 -28.14 -8.98
C ARG A 19 -64.26 -27.62 -10.41
N ALA A 20 -63.18 -27.51 -11.21
CA ALA A 20 -62.92 -28.26 -12.46
C ALA A 20 -61.90 -27.51 -13.36
N SER A 21 -60.70 -28.10 -13.56
CA SER A 21 -60.20 -28.74 -14.79
C SER A 21 -59.64 -27.77 -15.85
N SER A 22 -58.32 -27.68 -16.03
CA SER A 22 -57.48 -28.48 -16.96
C SER A 22 -57.64 -28.04 -18.42
N SER A 23 -56.58 -27.47 -19.02
CA SER A 23 -56.10 -27.78 -20.39
C SER A 23 -54.78 -27.08 -20.69
N GLN A 24 -53.90 -27.84 -21.36
CA GLN A 24 -52.50 -27.61 -21.66
C GLN A 24 -52.25 -26.51 -22.71
N LEU A 25 -51.09 -25.84 -22.66
CA LEU A 25 -50.28 -25.60 -23.85
C LEU A 25 -48.80 -25.46 -23.49
N VAL A 26 -48.00 -26.37 -24.06
CA VAL A 26 -46.54 -26.41 -24.06
C VAL A 26 -46.05 -25.46 -25.16
N LEU A 27 -45.03 -24.62 -24.88
CA LEU A 27 -43.98 -24.21 -25.83
C LEU A 27 -42.86 -23.38 -25.15
N SER A 28 -41.69 -24.00 -25.04
CA SER A 28 -40.31 -23.49 -25.21
C SER A 28 -39.98 -21.99 -25.03
N SER A 29 -39.14 -21.73 -24.02
CA SER A 29 -37.84 -21.03 -24.05
C SER A 29 -37.56 -19.92 -25.07
N CYS A 30 -37.17 -18.73 -24.58
CA CYS A 30 -35.84 -18.11 -24.73
C CYS A 30 -35.90 -16.56 -24.71
N ARG A 31 -34.91 -15.92 -24.07
CA ARG A 31 -34.56 -14.48 -24.01
C ARG A 31 -35.20 -13.62 -22.90
N LEU A 32 -34.48 -13.49 -21.80
CA LEU A 32 -34.45 -12.25 -21.01
C LEU A 32 -33.17 -12.22 -20.17
N SER A 33 -32.05 -11.88 -20.83
CA SER A 33 -30.77 -11.65 -20.17
C SER A 33 -29.94 -10.65 -20.98
N HIS A 34 -30.51 -9.48 -21.27
CA HIS A 34 -29.83 -8.38 -21.99
C HIS A 34 -30.41 -7.01 -21.57
N ASN A 35 -30.66 -6.76 -20.28
CA ASN A 35 -31.11 -5.43 -19.82
C ASN A 35 -30.61 -4.97 -18.44
N ILE A 36 -29.64 -5.66 -17.83
CA ILE A 36 -29.07 -5.24 -16.54
C ILE A 36 -27.81 -4.37 -16.71
N PHE A 37 -27.14 -4.43 -17.88
CA PHE A 37 -25.93 -3.63 -18.15
C PHE A 37 -26.22 -2.15 -18.49
N SER A 38 -27.39 -1.86 -19.07
CA SER A 38 -27.77 -0.50 -19.48
C SER A 38 -28.22 0.38 -18.30
N PHE A 39 -28.67 -0.23 -17.19
CA PHE A 39 -29.18 0.51 -16.03
C PHE A 39 -28.07 1.12 -15.18
N ASN A 40 -26.90 0.46 -15.09
CA ASN A 40 -25.74 1.00 -14.36
C ASN A 40 -25.03 2.13 -15.12
N GLN A 41 -25.00 2.10 -16.45
CA GLN A 41 -24.48 3.23 -17.25
C GLN A 41 -25.39 4.47 -17.16
N LEU A 42 -26.71 4.27 -17.03
CA LEU A 42 -27.67 5.38 -16.88
C LEU A 42 -27.60 5.99 -15.47
N LEU A 43 -27.43 5.17 -14.42
CA LEU A 43 -27.23 5.64 -13.05
C LEU A 43 -25.88 6.36 -12.86
N CYS A 44 -24.84 5.95 -13.58
CA CYS A 44 -23.55 6.64 -13.58
C CYS A 44 -23.64 8.01 -14.29
N LYS A 45 -24.36 8.10 -15.42
CA LYS A 45 -24.66 9.37 -16.09
C LYS A 45 -25.53 10.31 -15.24
N LEU A 46 -26.50 9.78 -14.49
CA LEU A 46 -27.38 10.56 -13.63
C LEU A 46 -26.66 11.09 -12.37
N LYS A 47 -25.75 10.30 -11.78
CA LYS A 47 -24.90 10.76 -10.66
C LYS A 47 -23.85 11.81 -11.09
N CYS A 48 -23.29 11.69 -12.29
CA CYS A 48 -22.40 12.73 -12.84
C CYS A 48 -23.15 14.01 -13.26
N SER A 49 -24.45 13.97 -13.54
CA SER A 49 -25.22 15.17 -13.90
C SER A 49 -25.74 15.99 -12.71
N GLU A 50 -25.79 15.43 -11.51
CA GLU A 50 -26.34 16.10 -10.31
C GLU A 50 -25.29 16.63 -9.33
N LEU A 51 -24.02 16.26 -9.48
CA LEU A 51 -22.91 16.81 -8.69
C LEU A 51 -22.10 17.78 -9.55
N SER A 52 -22.44 19.06 -9.42
CA SER A 52 -21.66 20.16 -9.99
C SER A 52 -20.30 20.23 -9.29
N CYS A 53 -19.25 19.77 -9.98
CA CYS A 53 -17.89 20.22 -9.72
C CYS A 53 -17.86 21.76 -9.90
N PRO A 54 -17.34 22.55 -8.95
CA PRO A 54 -17.27 24.00 -9.13
C PRO A 54 -16.34 24.35 -10.29
N PRO A 55 -16.65 25.38 -11.11
CA PRO A 55 -15.89 25.67 -12.31
C PRO A 55 -14.54 26.29 -11.94
N LEU A 56 -13.45 25.57 -12.25
CA LEU A 56 -12.12 26.17 -12.32
C LEU A 56 -12.02 26.95 -13.65
N TYR A 57 -11.76 28.25 -13.50
CA TYR A 57 -11.25 29.23 -14.48
C TYR A 57 -11.71 29.13 -15.95
N THR A 58 -12.55 30.10 -16.34
CA THR A 58 -12.87 30.39 -17.74
C THR A 58 -11.75 31.21 -18.41
N LYS A 59 -11.11 30.66 -19.45
CA LYS A 59 -10.65 31.45 -20.60
C LYS A 59 -11.09 30.80 -21.91
N SER A 60 -11.68 31.64 -22.73
CA SER A 60 -12.42 31.38 -23.95
C SER A 60 -11.56 30.98 -25.14
N GLY A 61 -12.03 29.99 -25.92
CA GLY A 61 -11.74 29.87 -27.35
C GLY A 61 -11.46 28.45 -27.85
N ALA A 62 -12.49 27.61 -28.00
CA ALA A 62 -12.38 26.32 -28.68
C ALA A 62 -13.14 26.32 -30.02
N SER A 63 -12.44 25.99 -31.10
CA SER A 63 -12.99 25.59 -32.41
C SER A 63 -13.02 24.05 -32.50
N PRO A 64 -13.89 23.45 -33.33
CA PRO A 64 -14.23 22.04 -33.21
C PRO A 64 -13.09 21.08 -33.63
N LEU A 65 -12.96 20.02 -32.83
CA LEU A 65 -11.98 18.93 -32.92
C LEU A 65 -12.05 18.18 -34.26
N ARG A 66 -10.88 18.05 -34.90
CA ARG A 66 -10.65 17.18 -36.05
C ARG A 66 -9.84 15.98 -35.55
N ILE A 67 -10.44 14.79 -35.63
CA ILE A 67 -9.75 13.51 -35.34
C ILE A 67 -8.57 13.40 -36.31
N LYS A 68 -7.34 13.51 -35.79
CA LYS A 68 -6.12 13.16 -36.52
C LYS A 68 -5.68 11.78 -36.05
N SER A 69 -5.61 10.86 -36.99
CA SER A 69 -4.89 9.59 -36.88
C SER A 69 -3.43 9.86 -36.48
N SER A 70 -3.02 9.38 -35.31
CA SER A 70 -1.65 9.49 -34.82
C SER A 70 -0.77 8.41 -35.46
N THR A 71 -0.21 8.71 -36.62
CA THR A 71 1.03 8.05 -37.08
C THR A 71 2.21 8.79 -36.47
N ASN A 72 3.04 8.06 -35.73
CA ASN A 72 4.39 8.36 -35.25
C ASN A 72 4.90 9.79 -35.44
N ASN A 73 5.04 10.51 -34.33
CA ASN A 73 5.99 11.61 -34.23
C ASN A 73 6.86 11.43 -33.00
N SER A 74 8.10 11.03 -33.25
CA SER A 74 9.24 11.08 -32.35
C SER A 74 9.69 12.53 -32.18
N THR A 75 8.96 13.31 -31.41
CA THR A 75 9.47 14.53 -30.77
C THR A 75 9.74 14.17 -29.32
N GLY A 76 10.97 14.40 -28.85
CA GLY A 76 11.45 14.06 -27.51
C GLY A 76 10.81 14.89 -26.40
N GLU A 77 9.49 14.85 -26.30
CA GLU A 77 8.70 15.46 -25.24
C GLU A 77 8.55 14.40 -24.13
N GLY A 78 9.03 14.71 -22.93
CA GLY A 78 8.95 13.80 -21.78
C GLY A 78 7.49 13.47 -21.42
N ILE A 79 7.28 12.36 -20.73
CA ILE A 79 5.95 11.96 -20.26
C ILE A 79 5.52 12.80 -19.06
N LYS A 80 4.24 13.20 -19.04
CA LYS A 80 3.61 13.79 -17.86
C LYS A 80 3.06 12.69 -16.96
N ILE A 81 3.30 12.80 -15.67
CA ILE A 81 2.98 11.74 -14.71
C ILE A 81 2.09 12.30 -13.60
N LEU A 82 1.02 11.58 -13.26
CA LEU A 82 0.20 11.85 -12.08
C LEU A 82 0.50 10.83 -10.98
N VAL A 83 0.97 11.29 -9.83
CA VAL A 83 1.15 10.46 -8.62
C VAL A 83 -0.10 10.58 -7.75
N ILE A 84 -0.70 9.45 -7.38
CA ILE A 84 -1.85 9.40 -6.45
C ILE A 84 -1.34 9.16 -5.03
N GLY A 85 -1.71 10.05 -4.11
CA GLY A 85 -1.37 10.03 -2.68
C GLY A 85 -0.75 11.34 -2.21
N GLY A 86 -0.18 11.33 -1.00
CA GLY A 86 0.31 12.54 -0.33
C GLY A 86 1.13 12.27 0.93
N GLY A 87 1.58 11.03 1.13
CA GLY A 87 2.49 10.65 2.20
C GLY A 87 3.96 10.82 1.83
N GLY A 88 4.85 10.34 2.71
CA GLY A 88 6.30 10.43 2.52
C GLY A 88 6.77 9.57 1.35
N ARG A 89 6.13 8.41 1.13
CA ARG A 89 6.34 7.60 -0.07
C ARG A 89 6.03 8.35 -1.35
N GLU A 90 4.88 9.03 -1.43
CA GLU A 90 4.54 9.79 -2.64
C GLU A 90 5.47 10.97 -2.85
N HIS A 91 5.94 11.62 -1.78
CA HIS A 91 6.99 12.63 -1.88
C HIS A 91 8.30 12.04 -2.44
N ALA A 92 8.73 10.88 -1.94
CA ALA A 92 9.91 10.19 -2.48
C ALA A 92 9.74 9.82 -3.96
N ILE A 93 8.56 9.33 -4.38
CA ILE A 93 8.25 9.05 -5.78
C ILE A 93 8.32 10.33 -6.62
N CYS A 94 7.69 11.43 -6.19
CA CYS A 94 7.73 12.72 -6.90
C CYS A 94 9.17 13.23 -7.05
N TYR A 95 9.96 13.17 -5.96
CA TYR A 95 11.38 13.50 -5.96
C TYR A 95 12.16 12.68 -7.00
N GLY A 96 11.94 11.37 -7.08
CA GLY A 96 12.57 10.52 -8.08
C GLY A 96 12.13 10.82 -9.52
N LEU A 97 10.84 11.10 -9.73
CA LEU A 97 10.28 11.39 -11.05
C LEU A 97 10.72 12.74 -11.59
N GLN A 98 10.81 13.76 -10.74
CA GLN A 98 11.28 15.10 -11.12
C GLN A 98 12.72 15.08 -11.65
N ARG A 99 13.53 14.14 -11.15
CA ARG A 99 14.93 13.92 -11.57
C ARG A 99 15.06 13.05 -12.83
N ALA A 100 13.97 12.46 -13.30
CA ALA A 100 13.98 11.56 -14.44
C ALA A 100 13.96 12.36 -15.76
N SER A 101 14.99 12.19 -16.60
CA SER A 101 15.14 12.92 -17.88
C SER A 101 14.03 12.69 -18.91
N THR A 102 13.22 11.64 -18.73
CA THR A 102 12.09 11.29 -19.60
C THR A 102 10.75 11.79 -19.04
N CYS A 103 10.73 12.42 -17.86
CA CYS A 103 9.55 13.05 -17.30
C CYS A 103 9.56 14.55 -17.61
N SER A 104 8.47 15.06 -18.16
CA SER A 104 8.33 16.50 -18.46
C SER A 104 7.64 17.27 -17.34
N GLU A 105 6.68 16.63 -16.65
CA GLU A 105 5.87 17.25 -15.62
C GLU A 105 5.36 16.18 -14.63
N VAL A 106 5.38 16.50 -13.34
CA VAL A 106 4.85 15.63 -12.28
C VAL A 106 3.70 16.36 -11.60
N PHE A 107 2.53 15.73 -11.59
CA PHE A 107 1.38 16.11 -10.77
C PHE A 107 1.30 15.17 -9.56
N CYS A 108 0.77 15.65 -8.43
CA CYS A 108 0.53 14.81 -7.26
C CYS A 108 -0.83 15.12 -6.63
N ALA A 109 -1.69 14.12 -6.43
CA ALA A 109 -3.05 14.31 -5.95
C ALA A 109 -3.36 13.45 -4.71
N PRO A 110 -3.71 14.05 -3.55
CA PRO A 110 -3.74 15.49 -3.30
C PRO A 110 -2.35 16.12 -3.16
N GLY A 111 -1.30 15.31 -2.96
CA GLY A 111 0.02 15.79 -2.57
C GLY A 111 0.06 16.32 -1.14
N ASN A 112 1.12 17.05 -0.81
CA ASN A 112 1.28 17.72 0.48
C ASN A 112 2.16 18.99 0.34
N PRO A 113 2.19 19.88 1.34
CA PRO A 113 2.95 21.13 1.24
C PRO A 113 4.45 20.96 1.00
N GLY A 114 5.06 19.88 1.48
CA GLY A 114 6.48 19.62 1.26
C GLY A 114 6.78 19.29 -0.19
N ILE A 115 5.94 18.47 -0.84
CA ILE A 115 6.07 18.15 -2.27
C ILE A 115 6.01 19.43 -3.11
N ALA A 116 5.03 20.30 -2.81
CA ALA A 116 4.87 21.57 -3.50
C ALA A 116 6.05 22.53 -3.25
N ALA A 117 6.48 22.68 -2.00
CA ALA A 117 7.56 23.59 -1.62
C ALA A 117 8.92 23.17 -2.19
N ALA A 118 9.19 21.86 -2.27
CA ALA A 118 10.41 21.32 -2.87
C ALA A 118 10.43 21.43 -4.40
N GLY A 119 9.28 21.71 -5.04
CA GLY A 119 9.15 21.68 -6.50
C GLY A 119 9.22 20.27 -7.08
N ASP A 120 8.93 19.24 -6.27
CA ASP A 120 8.98 17.83 -6.67
C ASP A 120 7.74 17.45 -7.51
N ALA A 121 6.61 18.13 -7.33
CA ALA A 121 5.41 18.01 -8.18
C ALA A 121 4.46 19.21 -8.03
N ILE A 122 3.55 19.38 -9.00
CA ILE A 122 2.39 20.26 -8.90
C ILE A 122 1.29 19.53 -8.12
N CYS A 123 1.02 19.98 -6.89
CA CYS A 123 0.00 19.36 -6.05
C CYS A 123 -1.43 19.77 -6.48
N MET A 124 -2.32 18.78 -6.54
CA MET A 124 -3.72 18.91 -6.96
C MET A 124 -4.67 18.56 -5.79
N PRO A 125 -4.78 19.42 -4.76
CA PRO A 125 -5.54 19.11 -3.55
C PRO A 125 -7.04 18.94 -3.80
N ASP A 126 -7.56 19.58 -4.85
CA ASP A 126 -8.98 19.57 -5.21
C ASP A 126 -9.38 18.36 -6.10
N LEU A 127 -8.40 17.55 -6.55
CA LEU A 127 -8.70 16.36 -7.33
C LEU A 127 -9.18 15.22 -6.42
N ASP A 128 -10.45 14.84 -6.54
CA ASP A 128 -11.01 13.71 -5.81
C ASP A 128 -10.53 12.37 -6.40
N VAL A 129 -9.47 11.82 -5.81
CA VAL A 129 -8.87 10.55 -6.22
C VAL A 129 -9.69 9.32 -5.82
N SER A 130 -10.76 9.47 -5.03
CA SER A 130 -11.68 8.38 -4.73
C SER A 130 -12.66 8.10 -5.87
N MET A 131 -12.79 9.05 -6.80
CA MET A 131 -13.67 8.97 -7.96
C MET A 131 -12.84 8.79 -9.23
N SER A 132 -12.78 7.56 -9.77
CA SER A 132 -11.97 7.26 -10.96
C SER A 132 -12.33 8.11 -12.20
N CYS A 133 -13.58 8.56 -12.32
CA CYS A 133 -14.00 9.48 -13.37
C CYS A 133 -13.32 10.86 -13.26
N CYS A 134 -13.09 11.37 -12.06
CA CYS A 134 -12.37 12.62 -11.83
C CYS A 134 -10.89 12.48 -12.24
N VAL A 135 -10.25 11.39 -11.83
CA VAL A 135 -8.86 11.09 -12.20
C VAL A 135 -8.71 10.93 -13.72
N THR A 136 -9.65 10.22 -14.36
CA THR A 136 -9.67 10.02 -15.81
C THR A 136 -9.82 11.33 -16.57
N ALA A 137 -10.76 12.18 -16.16
CA ALA A 137 -10.98 13.50 -16.77
C ALA A 137 -9.73 14.38 -16.65
N PHE A 138 -9.11 14.42 -15.47
CA PHE A 138 -7.86 15.14 -15.25
C PHE A 138 -6.74 14.62 -16.17
N CYS A 139 -6.56 13.31 -16.28
CA CYS A 139 -5.53 12.74 -17.14
C CYS A 139 -5.72 13.12 -18.62
N GLN A 140 -6.97 13.16 -19.09
CA GLN A 140 -7.30 13.57 -20.46
C GLN A 140 -7.11 15.07 -20.69
N GLU A 141 -7.44 15.91 -19.71
CA GLU A 141 -7.29 17.37 -19.81
C GLU A 141 -5.82 17.80 -19.80
N HIS A 142 -4.98 17.10 -19.05
CA HIS A 142 -3.56 17.47 -18.85
C HIS A 142 -2.57 16.66 -19.69
N ASP A 143 -3.05 15.77 -20.55
CA ASP A 143 -2.25 14.83 -21.36
C ASP A 143 -1.31 13.97 -20.49
N VAL A 144 -1.84 13.42 -19.39
CA VAL A 144 -1.08 12.52 -18.51
C VAL A 144 -0.82 11.20 -19.23
N GLY A 145 0.47 10.87 -19.39
CA GLY A 145 0.92 9.65 -20.06
C GLY A 145 1.04 8.43 -19.14
N LEU A 146 1.14 8.66 -17.82
CA LEU A 146 1.25 7.60 -16.81
C LEU A 146 0.68 8.07 -15.47
N VAL A 147 -0.13 7.22 -14.83
CA VAL A 147 -0.56 7.41 -13.44
C VAL A 147 0.26 6.47 -12.55
N VAL A 148 0.80 6.93 -11.43
CA VAL A 148 1.52 6.12 -10.44
C VAL A 148 0.72 6.10 -9.15
N VAL A 149 0.21 4.94 -8.74
CA VAL A 149 -0.64 4.82 -7.55
C VAL A 149 0.21 4.48 -6.34
N GLY A 150 0.32 5.41 -5.39
CA GLY A 150 1.09 5.22 -4.16
C GLY A 150 0.38 4.36 -3.10
N PRO A 151 -0.81 4.74 -2.62
CA PRO A 151 -1.52 4.03 -1.56
C PRO A 151 -2.30 2.81 -2.08
N GLU A 152 -2.58 1.88 -1.17
CA GLU A 152 -3.27 0.63 -1.43
C GLU A 152 -4.78 0.81 -1.69
N ALA A 153 -5.43 1.79 -1.07
CA ALA A 153 -6.88 1.94 -1.14
C ALA A 153 -7.41 2.19 -2.57
N PRO A 154 -6.81 3.07 -3.40
CA PRO A 154 -7.23 3.22 -4.80
C PRO A 154 -6.97 1.98 -5.67
N LEU A 155 -5.94 1.18 -5.35
CA LEU A 155 -5.66 -0.07 -6.04
C LEU A 155 -6.77 -1.10 -5.80
N VAL A 156 -7.13 -1.31 -4.53
CA VAL A 156 -8.21 -2.24 -4.14
C VAL A 156 -9.57 -1.76 -4.68
N ALA A 157 -9.77 -0.44 -4.80
CA ALA A 157 -10.98 0.14 -5.36
C ALA A 157 -11.08 0.01 -6.90
N GLY A 158 -10.02 -0.42 -7.59
CA GLY A 158 -10.04 -0.64 -9.05
C GLY A 158 -9.72 0.59 -9.89
N LEU A 159 -9.01 1.59 -9.34
CA LEU A 159 -8.62 2.78 -10.11
C LEU A 159 -7.80 2.41 -11.35
N VAL A 160 -6.90 1.42 -11.23
CA VAL A 160 -6.07 0.94 -12.35
C VAL A 160 -6.93 0.33 -13.46
N ASP A 161 -7.94 -0.46 -13.11
CA ASP A 161 -8.85 -1.10 -14.07
C ASP A 161 -9.68 -0.06 -14.85
N ASP A 162 -10.16 0.97 -14.14
CA ASP A 162 -10.93 2.07 -14.74
C ASP A 162 -10.08 2.92 -15.69
N LEU A 163 -8.84 3.25 -15.30
CA LEU A 163 -7.89 3.97 -16.14
C LEU A 163 -7.51 3.16 -17.39
N ALA A 164 -7.27 1.85 -17.23
CA ALA A 164 -6.99 0.97 -18.36
C ALA A 164 -8.15 0.92 -19.36
N THR A 165 -9.41 0.90 -18.87
CA THR A 165 -10.61 0.98 -19.72
C THR A 165 -10.67 2.31 -20.50
N ALA A 166 -10.15 3.39 -19.92
CA ALA A 166 -10.03 4.69 -20.56
C ALA A 166 -8.78 4.84 -21.46
N GLY A 167 -7.94 3.81 -21.59
CA GLY A 167 -6.72 3.84 -22.39
C GLY A 167 -5.56 4.62 -21.75
N ILE A 168 -5.60 4.84 -20.42
CA ILE A 168 -4.57 5.53 -19.66
C ILE A 168 -3.70 4.47 -18.95
N LEU A 169 -2.38 4.57 -19.11
CA LEU A 169 -1.45 3.68 -18.41
C LEU A 169 -1.39 4.03 -16.92
N ALA A 170 -1.45 3.01 -16.07
CA ALA A 170 -1.35 3.15 -14.64
C ALA A 170 -0.36 2.12 -14.07
N PHE A 171 0.59 2.61 -13.27
CA PHE A 171 1.54 1.80 -12.50
C PHE A 171 0.92 1.44 -11.16
N GLY A 172 0.56 0.16 -11.05
CA GLY A 172 -0.10 -0.45 -9.91
C GLY A 172 -0.91 -1.67 -10.36
N PRO A 173 -1.23 -2.60 -9.46
CA PRO A 173 -2.00 -3.79 -9.80
C PRO A 173 -3.47 -3.45 -10.08
N SER A 174 -4.14 -4.30 -10.88
CA SER A 174 -5.61 -4.37 -10.93
C SER A 174 -6.20 -4.66 -9.55
N ALA A 175 -7.48 -4.38 -9.32
CA ALA A 175 -8.17 -4.73 -8.07
C ALA A 175 -8.08 -6.23 -7.76
N LYS A 176 -8.15 -7.08 -8.80
CA LYS A 176 -8.01 -8.53 -8.65
C LYS A 176 -6.60 -8.92 -8.22
N ALA A 177 -5.56 -8.29 -8.74
CA ALA A 177 -4.18 -8.54 -8.33
C ALA A 177 -3.84 -7.91 -6.97
N ALA A 178 -4.45 -6.76 -6.63
CA ALA A 178 -4.32 -6.10 -5.34
C ALA A 178 -4.87 -6.92 -4.17
N ALA A 179 -5.65 -7.97 -4.45
CA ALA A 179 -6.10 -8.95 -3.46
C ALA A 179 -4.93 -9.65 -2.73
N LEU A 180 -3.70 -9.62 -3.25
CA LEU A 180 -2.51 -10.10 -2.52
C LEU A 180 -2.27 -9.36 -1.20
N GLU A 181 -2.56 -8.05 -1.13
CA GLU A 181 -2.53 -7.26 0.13
C GLU A 181 -3.95 -7.19 0.74
N GLY A 182 -4.97 -7.08 -0.10
CA GLY A 182 -6.36 -6.91 0.31
C GLY A 182 -7.02 -8.15 0.92
N SER A 183 -6.49 -9.36 0.73
CA SER A 183 -6.95 -10.58 1.39
C SER A 183 -5.77 -11.50 1.68
N LYS A 184 -5.47 -11.65 2.97
CA LYS A 184 -4.43 -12.56 3.45
C LYS A 184 -4.80 -14.01 3.15
N ASP A 185 -6.09 -14.36 3.12
CA ASP A 185 -6.52 -15.71 2.76
C ASP A 185 -6.28 -15.99 1.27
N PHE A 186 -6.55 -15.03 0.40
CA PHE A 186 -6.19 -15.13 -1.03
C PHE A 186 -4.69 -15.38 -1.20
N MET A 187 -3.85 -14.54 -0.57
CA MET A 187 -2.39 -14.68 -0.62
C MET A 187 -1.95 -16.07 -0.13
N LYS A 188 -2.46 -16.53 1.01
CA LYS A 188 -2.08 -17.82 1.58
C LYS A 188 -2.53 -19.00 0.73
N ARG A 189 -3.73 -18.96 0.13
CA ARG A 189 -4.18 -20.01 -0.81
C ARG A 189 -3.30 -20.08 -2.04
N LEU A 190 -2.88 -18.93 -2.58
CA LEU A 190 -1.91 -18.86 -3.67
C LEU A 190 -0.60 -19.52 -3.25
N CYS A 191 -0.09 -19.18 -2.06
CA CYS A 191 1.16 -19.75 -1.55
C CYS A 191 1.10 -21.27 -1.44
N MET A 192 0.01 -21.82 -0.89
CA MET A 192 -0.16 -23.27 -0.79
C MET A 192 -0.29 -23.95 -2.15
N LYS A 193 -1.02 -23.34 -3.09
CA LYS A 193 -1.25 -23.91 -4.43
C LYS A 193 0.03 -23.96 -5.27
N TYR A 194 0.88 -22.93 -5.13
CA TYR A 194 2.10 -22.78 -5.92
C TYR A 194 3.38 -23.09 -5.14
N ASN A 195 3.25 -23.70 -3.96
CA ASN A 195 4.37 -24.11 -3.08
C ASN A 195 5.32 -22.97 -2.69
N ILE A 196 4.80 -21.76 -2.52
CA ILE A 196 5.57 -20.60 -2.04
C ILE A 196 5.80 -20.77 -0.53
N PRO A 197 7.05 -20.70 -0.03
CA PRO A 197 7.35 -20.82 1.39
C PRO A 197 6.64 -19.75 2.23
N THR A 198 5.76 -20.18 3.14
CA THR A 198 5.06 -19.30 4.08
C THR A 198 4.73 -20.06 5.38
N ALA A 199 4.32 -19.34 6.42
CA ALA A 199 3.80 -19.95 7.64
C ALA A 199 2.57 -20.81 7.33
N LYS A 200 2.55 -22.04 7.88
CA LYS A 200 1.34 -22.88 7.90
C LYS A 200 0.19 -22.09 8.49
N TYR A 201 -0.98 -22.23 7.88
CA TYR A 201 -2.15 -21.45 8.29
C TYR A 201 -3.45 -22.23 8.15
N LYS A 202 -4.48 -21.72 8.83
CA LYS A 202 -5.88 -22.08 8.58
C LYS A 202 -6.78 -20.87 8.80
N SER A 203 -7.84 -20.79 8.00
CA SER A 203 -8.80 -19.67 8.03
C SER A 203 -10.10 -20.08 8.70
N PHE A 204 -10.71 -19.13 9.43
CA PHE A 204 -11.92 -19.35 10.21
C PHE A 204 -12.87 -18.16 10.11
N THR A 205 -14.16 -18.46 10.01
CA THR A 205 -15.26 -17.47 10.13
C THR A 205 -16.07 -17.67 11.42
N ASN A 206 -15.79 -18.74 12.16
CA ASN A 206 -16.43 -19.08 13.43
C ASN A 206 -15.37 -19.09 14.55
N ALA A 207 -15.66 -18.36 15.64
CA ALA A 207 -14.73 -18.20 16.76
C ALA A 207 -14.48 -19.51 17.52
N GLU A 208 -15.50 -20.34 17.73
CA GLU A 208 -15.36 -21.64 18.42
C GLU A 208 -14.45 -22.59 17.63
N ASP A 209 -14.62 -22.65 16.31
CA ASP A 209 -13.78 -23.48 15.44
C ASP A 209 -12.32 -23.01 15.45
N ALA A 210 -12.10 -21.69 15.45
CA ALA A 210 -10.77 -21.10 15.54
C ALA A 210 -10.10 -21.43 16.89
N LYS A 211 -10.82 -21.23 18.01
CA LYS A 211 -10.31 -21.53 19.37
C LYS A 211 -10.04 -23.02 19.56
N LYS A 212 -10.87 -23.90 19.00
CA LYS A 212 -10.63 -25.35 19.02
C LYS A 212 -9.33 -25.69 18.29
N TYR A 213 -9.13 -25.15 17.09
CA TYR A 213 -7.90 -25.35 16.34
C TYR A 213 -6.67 -24.81 17.09
N ILE A 214 -6.75 -23.61 17.66
CA ILE A 214 -5.68 -23.03 18.50
C ILE A 214 -5.37 -23.94 19.70
N SER A 215 -6.38 -24.53 20.32
CA SER A 215 -6.19 -25.46 21.45
C SER A 215 -5.44 -26.74 21.04
N GLU A 216 -5.62 -27.20 19.80
CA GLU A 216 -4.92 -28.38 19.26
C GLU A 216 -3.46 -28.07 18.90
N ILE A 217 -3.17 -26.86 18.40
CA ILE A 217 -1.83 -26.45 17.95
C ILE A 217 -0.96 -25.93 19.11
N GLY A 218 -1.54 -25.17 20.05
CA GLY A 218 -0.82 -24.50 21.12
C GLY A 218 -0.33 -23.09 20.77
N ALA A 219 0.37 -22.47 21.71
CA ALA A 219 1.03 -21.16 21.58
C ALA A 219 2.56 -21.32 21.69
N PRO A 220 3.39 -20.41 21.13
CA PRO A 220 3.01 -19.15 20.47
C PRO A 220 2.34 -19.35 19.11
N ILE A 221 1.37 -18.50 18.79
CA ILE A 221 0.60 -18.54 17.54
C ILE A 221 0.26 -17.12 17.07
N VAL A 222 0.04 -16.94 15.77
CA VAL A 222 -0.31 -15.62 15.21
C VAL A 222 -1.75 -15.63 14.73
N VAL A 223 -2.53 -14.64 15.17
CA VAL A 223 -3.91 -14.42 14.73
C VAL A 223 -3.98 -13.13 13.92
N LYS A 224 -4.47 -13.22 12.69
CA LYS A 224 -4.55 -12.10 11.75
C LYS A 224 -5.98 -11.89 11.26
N ALA A 225 -6.41 -10.65 11.14
CA ALA A 225 -7.64 -10.28 10.44
C ALA A 225 -7.42 -10.31 8.92
N ASP A 226 -8.38 -10.83 8.16
CA ASP A 226 -8.37 -10.76 6.70
C ASP A 226 -8.78 -9.36 6.21
N GLY A 227 -8.07 -8.80 5.25
CA GLY A 227 -8.32 -7.42 4.80
C GLY A 227 -7.33 -6.38 5.28
N LEU A 228 -7.60 -5.14 4.86
CA LEU A 228 -6.80 -3.96 5.17
C LEU A 228 -7.08 -3.49 6.62
N ALA A 229 -6.23 -3.92 7.54
CA ALA A 229 -6.30 -3.54 8.96
C ALA A 229 -5.20 -2.53 9.35
N ALA A 230 -4.60 -1.83 8.38
CA ALA A 230 -3.53 -0.83 8.57
C ALA A 230 -2.39 -1.30 9.51
N GLY A 231 -1.95 -2.55 9.36
CA GLY A 231 -0.91 -3.16 10.20
C GLY A 231 -1.31 -3.49 11.65
N LYS A 232 -2.55 -3.16 12.06
CA LYS A 232 -3.05 -3.38 13.44
C LYS A 232 -3.77 -4.72 13.63
N GLY A 233 -4.15 -5.36 12.53
CA GLY A 233 -4.87 -6.64 12.54
C GLY A 233 -3.99 -7.87 12.69
N VAL A 234 -2.80 -7.77 13.30
CA VAL A 234 -1.88 -8.89 13.52
C VAL A 234 -1.55 -8.97 15.01
N ILE A 235 -1.89 -10.09 15.65
CA ILE A 235 -1.64 -10.34 17.07
C ILE A 235 -0.76 -11.58 17.20
N ILE A 236 0.40 -11.40 17.84
CA ILE A 236 1.30 -12.50 18.23
C ILE A 236 0.89 -12.93 19.64
N ALA A 237 0.20 -14.06 19.75
CA ALA A 237 -0.28 -14.59 21.00
C ALA A 237 0.75 -15.54 21.61
N MET A 238 1.31 -15.14 22.76
CA MET A 238 2.31 -15.95 23.48
C MET A 238 1.65 -17.01 24.36
N THR A 239 0.37 -16.82 24.71
CA THR A 239 -0.44 -17.78 25.46
C THR A 239 -1.73 -18.13 24.72
N LEU A 240 -2.36 -19.24 25.10
CA LEU A 240 -3.68 -19.63 24.57
C LEU A 240 -4.74 -18.56 24.85
N GLN A 241 -4.70 -17.92 26.01
CA GLN A 241 -5.66 -16.88 26.37
C GLN A 241 -5.52 -15.66 25.46
N ASP A 242 -4.28 -15.20 25.22
CA ASP A 242 -4.03 -14.09 24.27
C ASP A 242 -4.58 -14.41 22.87
N ALA A 243 -4.47 -15.68 22.44
CA ALA A 243 -4.97 -16.12 21.14
C ALA A 243 -6.51 -16.14 21.09
N PHE A 244 -7.16 -16.57 22.16
CA PHE A 244 -8.61 -16.58 22.25
C PHE A 244 -9.19 -15.16 22.29
N ASP A 245 -8.58 -14.27 23.06
CA ASP A 245 -8.96 -12.86 23.14
C ASP A 245 -8.78 -12.18 21.77
N ALA A 246 -7.71 -12.52 21.04
CA ALA A 246 -7.49 -12.04 19.67
C ALA A 246 -8.60 -12.51 18.71
N VAL A 247 -9.00 -13.78 18.77
CA VAL A 247 -10.09 -14.33 17.95
C VAL A 247 -11.41 -13.64 18.26
N ASP A 248 -11.74 -13.45 19.54
CA ASP A 248 -12.99 -12.79 19.94
C ASP A 248 -13.03 -11.34 19.48
N SER A 249 -11.93 -10.60 19.69
CA SER A 249 -11.82 -9.21 19.24
C SER A 249 -12.07 -9.06 17.74
N MET A 250 -11.61 -10.03 16.93
CA MET A 250 -11.75 -10.00 15.48
C MET A 250 -13.11 -10.49 14.99
N LEU A 251 -13.57 -11.68 15.40
CA LEU A 251 -14.77 -12.33 14.86
C LEU A 251 -16.06 -11.99 15.62
N VAL A 252 -15.98 -11.70 16.92
CA VAL A 252 -17.15 -11.43 17.78
C VAL A 252 -17.36 -9.93 17.90
N ASP A 253 -16.35 -9.21 18.37
CA ASP A 253 -16.43 -7.76 18.60
C ASP A 253 -16.33 -6.96 17.29
N ARG A 254 -15.87 -7.60 16.21
CA ARG A 254 -15.65 -6.99 14.88
C ARG A 254 -14.88 -5.68 14.98
N ALA A 255 -13.82 -5.66 15.80
CA ALA A 255 -13.03 -4.46 16.07
C ALA A 255 -12.42 -3.82 14.80
N PHE A 256 -12.33 -4.59 13.71
CA PHE A 256 -11.79 -4.16 12.41
C PHE A 256 -12.86 -3.99 11.31
N GLY A 257 -14.15 -3.91 11.68
CA GLY A 257 -15.24 -3.69 10.74
C GLY A 257 -15.40 -4.83 9.71
N ALA A 258 -15.47 -4.50 8.43
CA ALA A 258 -15.61 -5.50 7.35
C ALA A 258 -14.42 -6.46 7.25
N ALA A 259 -13.23 -6.05 7.71
CA ALA A 259 -12.02 -6.89 7.79
C ALA A 259 -12.06 -7.94 8.93
N GLY A 260 -13.10 -7.93 9.79
CA GLY A 260 -13.26 -8.89 10.88
C GLY A 260 -14.10 -10.13 10.55
N GLY A 261 -14.50 -10.34 9.30
CA GLY A 261 -15.39 -11.45 8.91
C GLY A 261 -14.69 -12.82 8.80
N LEU A 262 -13.36 -12.82 8.69
CA LEU A 262 -12.51 -14.00 8.58
C LEU A 262 -11.21 -13.73 9.31
N VAL A 263 -10.74 -14.70 10.08
CA VAL A 263 -9.43 -14.68 10.72
C VAL A 263 -8.55 -15.78 10.18
N ILE A 264 -7.26 -15.50 10.14
CA ILE A 264 -6.21 -16.44 9.78
C ILE A 264 -5.39 -16.73 11.02
N VAL A 265 -5.25 -18.01 11.32
CA VAL A 265 -4.40 -18.51 12.40
C VAL A 265 -3.16 -19.12 11.74
N GLU A 266 -1.99 -18.58 12.04
CA GLU A 266 -0.70 -19.01 11.48
C GLU A 266 0.24 -19.54 12.56
N GLU A 267 1.11 -20.48 12.18
CA GLU A 267 2.24 -20.85 13.03
C GLU A 267 3.15 -19.64 13.31
N PHE A 268 3.70 -19.57 14.51
CA PHE A 268 4.69 -18.56 14.85
C PHE A 268 6.04 -18.90 14.21
N LEU A 269 6.59 -17.96 13.45
CA LEU A 269 7.91 -18.07 12.84
C LEU A 269 8.92 -17.25 13.65
N GLU A 270 10.05 -17.87 13.99
CA GLU A 270 11.18 -17.21 14.65
C GLU A 270 12.28 -16.94 13.62
N GLY A 271 12.80 -15.72 13.60
CA GLY A 271 13.79 -15.33 12.60
C GLY A 271 14.06 -13.83 12.57
N GLU A 272 14.79 -13.40 11.56
CA GLU A 272 15.01 -11.99 11.26
C GLU A 272 14.01 -11.52 10.20
N GLU A 273 13.27 -10.45 10.49
CA GLU A 273 12.36 -9.82 9.54
C GLU A 273 13.13 -8.96 8.54
N VAL A 274 12.83 -9.15 7.25
CA VAL A 274 13.43 -8.38 6.15
C VAL A 274 12.38 -8.03 5.11
N SER A 275 12.60 -6.93 4.40
CA SER A 275 11.70 -6.45 3.35
C SER A 275 12.38 -6.58 2.00
N PHE A 276 11.77 -7.36 1.11
CA PHE A 276 12.25 -7.53 -0.26
C PHE A 276 11.27 -6.94 -1.25
N PHE A 277 11.78 -6.25 -2.27
CA PHE A 277 10.97 -5.53 -3.23
C PHE A 277 11.31 -6.01 -4.64
N ALA A 278 10.29 -6.26 -5.46
CA ALA A 278 10.44 -6.56 -6.86
C ALA A 278 9.53 -5.69 -7.71
N LEU A 279 10.05 -5.19 -8.83
CA LEU A 279 9.27 -4.54 -9.88
C LEU A 279 8.75 -5.62 -10.83
N VAL A 280 7.45 -5.64 -11.10
CA VAL A 280 6.80 -6.68 -11.88
C VAL A 280 5.96 -6.07 -12.99
N ASP A 281 5.99 -6.66 -14.19
CA ASP A 281 5.28 -6.18 -15.39
C ASP A 281 4.12 -7.06 -15.85
N GLY A 282 3.82 -8.11 -15.07
CA GLY A 282 2.81 -9.11 -15.35
C GLY A 282 3.40 -10.50 -15.60
N GLU A 283 4.62 -10.58 -16.14
CA GLU A 283 5.30 -11.83 -16.50
C GLU A 283 6.71 -11.91 -15.92
N HIS A 284 7.44 -10.79 -15.96
CA HIS A 284 8.81 -10.68 -15.48
C HIS A 284 8.86 -9.93 -14.15
N ALA A 285 9.82 -10.31 -13.31
CA ALA A 285 10.13 -9.62 -12.06
C ALA A 285 11.60 -9.21 -12.03
N LEU A 286 11.86 -7.96 -11.70
CA LEU A 286 13.19 -7.43 -11.46
C LEU A 286 13.35 -7.13 -9.97
N PRO A 287 14.41 -7.63 -9.30
CA PRO A 287 14.68 -7.25 -7.93
C PRO A 287 14.95 -5.74 -7.85
N LEU A 288 14.31 -5.07 -6.90
CA LEU A 288 14.75 -3.76 -6.43
C LEU A 288 15.81 -3.96 -5.33
N ALA A 289 16.36 -2.87 -4.79
CA ALA A 289 17.26 -2.97 -3.64
C ALA A 289 16.51 -3.46 -2.37
N SER A 290 17.22 -4.17 -1.50
CA SER A 290 16.72 -4.58 -0.19
C SER A 290 16.56 -3.41 0.78
N ALA A 291 15.63 -3.52 1.72
CA ALA A 291 15.50 -2.59 2.84
C ALA A 291 15.07 -3.32 4.12
N GLN A 292 15.30 -2.72 5.28
CA GLN A 292 14.74 -3.19 6.55
C GLN A 292 14.03 -2.03 7.23
N ASP A 293 12.76 -2.26 7.60
CA ASP A 293 11.90 -1.34 8.33
C ASP A 293 11.90 -1.62 9.83
N HIS A 294 11.65 -0.58 10.63
CA HIS A 294 11.50 -0.63 12.08
C HIS A 294 10.04 -0.36 12.45
N LYS A 295 9.23 -1.42 12.54
CA LYS A 295 7.78 -1.30 12.76
C LYS A 295 7.38 -0.84 14.15
N ARG A 296 8.15 -1.20 15.18
CA ARG A 296 7.83 -0.91 16.59
C ARG A 296 8.06 0.57 16.90
N VAL A 297 7.15 1.16 17.67
CA VAL A 297 7.14 2.61 17.96
C VAL A 297 8.34 3.08 18.78
N GLY A 298 8.83 2.24 19.70
CA GLY A 298 9.89 2.59 20.65
C GLY A 298 11.23 1.92 20.35
N ASP A 299 12.29 2.52 20.89
CA ASP A 299 13.65 2.00 20.85
C ASP A 299 13.72 0.56 21.41
N GLY A 300 14.63 -0.24 20.87
CA GLY A 300 14.77 -1.65 21.23
C GLY A 300 13.59 -2.52 20.78
N ASP A 301 12.87 -2.08 19.75
CA ASP A 301 11.68 -2.73 19.20
C ASP A 301 10.55 -2.90 20.24
N THR A 302 10.33 -1.86 21.06
CA THR A 302 9.31 -1.85 22.12
C THR A 302 8.00 -1.16 21.70
N GLY A 303 6.92 -1.43 22.44
CA GLY A 303 5.60 -0.80 22.20
C GLY A 303 4.82 -1.39 21.01
N PRO A 304 3.69 -0.79 20.62
CA PRO A 304 2.86 -1.29 19.51
C PRO A 304 3.54 -1.21 18.14
N ASN A 305 3.04 -2.02 17.19
CA ASN A 305 3.39 -1.92 15.77
C ASN A 305 2.83 -0.62 15.18
N THR A 306 3.56 -0.07 14.22
CA THR A 306 3.25 1.14 13.46
C THR A 306 3.29 0.85 11.96
N GLY A 307 3.14 1.87 11.12
CA GLY A 307 3.42 1.75 9.69
C GLY A 307 4.90 1.67 9.34
N GLY A 308 5.80 1.90 10.31
CA GLY A 308 7.26 2.00 10.15
C GLY A 308 7.78 3.32 10.70
N MET A 309 8.74 3.25 11.63
CA MET A 309 9.39 4.40 12.31
C MET A 309 10.74 4.76 11.69
N GLY A 310 11.20 4.00 10.70
CA GLY A 310 12.44 4.26 9.99
C GLY A 310 12.87 3.03 9.21
N ALA A 311 13.67 3.25 8.18
CA ALA A 311 14.17 2.18 7.34
C ALA A 311 15.59 2.49 6.88
N TYR A 312 16.30 1.48 6.37
CA TYR A 312 17.58 1.66 5.72
C TYR A 312 17.72 0.70 4.54
N SER A 313 18.63 1.05 3.62
CA SER A 313 18.94 0.27 2.41
C SER A 313 20.41 0.43 2.04
N PRO A 314 21.13 -0.64 1.66
CA PRO A 314 20.67 -2.04 1.56
C PRO A 314 20.51 -2.70 2.93
N ALA A 315 19.83 -3.86 2.99
CA ALA A 315 19.71 -4.66 4.20
C ALA A 315 20.80 -5.75 4.23
N PRO A 316 21.78 -5.73 5.17
CA PRO A 316 22.87 -6.71 5.21
C PRO A 316 22.42 -8.17 5.34
N ALA A 317 21.24 -8.42 5.92
CA ALA A 317 20.66 -9.75 6.03
C ALA A 317 20.23 -10.36 4.68
N LEU A 318 20.06 -9.54 3.64
CA LEU A 318 19.73 -9.96 2.28
C LEU A 318 20.98 -9.92 1.41
N THR A 319 21.82 -10.94 1.55
CA THR A 319 22.97 -11.16 0.66
C THR A 319 22.51 -11.46 -0.77
N PRO A 320 23.34 -11.28 -1.81
CA PRO A 320 22.95 -11.60 -3.18
C PRO A 320 22.46 -13.04 -3.36
N GLN A 321 23.01 -14.00 -2.60
CA GLN A 321 22.54 -15.39 -2.59
C GLN A 321 21.14 -15.52 -1.98
N MET A 322 20.87 -14.80 -0.89
CA MET A 322 19.54 -14.76 -0.27
C MET A 322 18.53 -14.08 -1.18
N GLU A 323 18.90 -12.98 -1.86
CA GLU A 323 18.05 -12.31 -2.85
C GLU A 323 17.68 -13.25 -4.00
N GLY A 324 18.64 -13.99 -4.55
CA GLY A 324 18.38 -15.02 -5.56
C GLY A 324 17.41 -16.10 -5.07
N LEU A 325 17.58 -16.59 -3.84
CA LEU A 325 16.67 -17.57 -3.24
C LEU A 325 15.26 -17.00 -3.07
N VAL A 326 15.12 -15.75 -2.66
CA VAL A 326 13.82 -15.07 -2.54
C VAL A 326 13.16 -14.92 -3.91
N MET A 327 13.92 -14.53 -4.93
CA MET A 327 13.40 -14.43 -6.30
C MET A 327 12.86 -15.79 -6.79
N ASP A 328 13.66 -16.85 -6.65
CA ASP A 328 13.33 -18.18 -7.18
C ASP A 328 12.23 -18.91 -6.41
N SER A 329 12.20 -18.78 -5.09
CA SER A 329 11.26 -19.54 -4.24
C SER A 329 9.97 -18.78 -3.90
N ILE A 330 9.97 -17.44 -3.99
CA ILE A 330 8.86 -16.61 -3.53
C ILE A 330 8.34 -15.69 -4.64
N ILE A 331 9.20 -14.88 -5.26
CA ILE A 331 8.74 -13.85 -6.21
C ILE A 331 8.30 -14.47 -7.54
N HIS A 332 9.16 -15.21 -8.23
CA HIS A 332 8.82 -15.82 -9.52
C HIS A 332 7.60 -16.76 -9.41
N PRO A 333 7.50 -17.66 -8.41
CA PRO A 333 6.32 -18.52 -8.28
C PRO A 333 5.04 -17.74 -7.98
N THR A 334 5.14 -16.58 -7.29
CA THR A 334 3.99 -15.69 -7.09
C THR A 334 3.55 -15.05 -8.39
N VAL A 335 4.48 -14.49 -9.17
CA VAL A 335 4.16 -13.85 -10.46
C VAL A 335 3.53 -14.86 -11.43
N GLU A 336 4.15 -16.04 -11.57
CA GLU A 336 3.58 -17.13 -12.37
C GLU A 336 2.22 -17.60 -11.85
N GLY A 337 2.06 -17.70 -10.52
CA GLY A 337 0.80 -18.09 -9.90
C GLY A 337 -0.31 -17.10 -10.22
N MET A 338 -0.03 -15.81 -10.09
CA MET A 338 -0.96 -14.73 -10.41
C MET A 338 -1.35 -14.72 -11.89
N GLU A 339 -0.41 -14.98 -12.80
CA GLU A 339 -0.73 -15.17 -14.22
C GLU A 339 -1.67 -16.37 -14.43
N LYS A 340 -1.35 -17.53 -13.84
CA LYS A 340 -2.16 -18.76 -13.95
C LYS A 340 -3.57 -18.62 -13.36
N GLU A 341 -3.76 -17.74 -12.36
CA GLU A 341 -5.07 -17.36 -11.81
C GLU A 341 -5.81 -16.29 -12.64
N GLY A 342 -5.20 -15.82 -13.74
CA GLY A 342 -5.75 -14.78 -14.61
C GLY A 342 -5.84 -13.43 -13.91
N CYS A 343 -4.86 -13.09 -13.08
CA CYS A 343 -4.71 -11.79 -12.43
C CYS A 343 -3.25 -11.35 -12.42
N LYS A 344 -2.68 -11.12 -13.62
CA LYS A 344 -1.32 -10.58 -13.79
C LYS A 344 -1.09 -9.40 -12.87
N PHE A 345 0.07 -9.41 -12.22
CA PHE A 345 0.47 -8.38 -11.27
C PHE A 345 1.40 -7.39 -11.96
N VAL A 346 1.06 -6.10 -11.95
CA VAL A 346 1.92 -5.01 -12.43
C VAL A 346 2.16 -4.06 -11.27
N GLY A 347 3.39 -3.66 -11.00
CA GLY A 347 3.69 -2.74 -9.91
C GLY A 347 4.91 -3.15 -9.08
N VAL A 348 4.97 -2.65 -7.85
CA VAL A 348 5.95 -3.10 -6.86
C VAL A 348 5.34 -4.17 -5.99
N LEU A 349 5.89 -5.38 -6.05
CA LEU A 349 5.58 -6.46 -5.14
C LEU A 349 6.54 -6.36 -3.94
N TYR A 350 5.99 -5.96 -2.80
CA TYR A 350 6.72 -5.87 -1.55
C TYR A 350 6.43 -7.12 -0.71
N ALA A 351 7.43 -8.00 -0.62
CA ALA A 351 7.42 -9.18 0.24
C ALA A 351 7.95 -8.83 1.64
N GLY A 352 7.07 -8.94 2.65
CA GLY A 352 7.49 -9.03 4.04
C GLY A 352 7.95 -10.46 4.32
N LEU A 353 9.22 -10.64 4.68
CA LEU A 353 9.84 -11.95 4.83
C LEU A 353 10.35 -12.14 6.25
N ILE A 354 10.48 -13.41 6.64
CA ILE A 354 11.26 -13.81 7.79
C ILE A 354 12.29 -14.86 7.38
N ILE A 355 13.55 -14.61 7.72
CA ILE A 355 14.63 -15.58 7.57
C ILE A 355 14.56 -16.51 8.78
N ASP A 356 14.02 -17.70 8.57
CA ASP A 356 13.73 -18.66 9.63
C ASP A 356 15.03 -19.06 10.37
N LYS A 357 15.06 -18.84 11.69
CA LYS A 357 16.25 -19.02 12.52
C LYS A 357 16.81 -20.45 12.50
N LYS A 358 15.96 -21.45 12.28
CA LYS A 358 16.35 -22.87 12.32
C LYS A 358 16.88 -23.35 10.98
N SER A 359 16.24 -22.94 9.90
CA SER A 359 16.54 -23.42 8.55
C SER A 359 17.38 -22.46 7.70
N GLY A 360 17.41 -21.17 8.05
CA GLY A 360 18.00 -20.11 7.24
C GLY A 360 17.21 -19.82 5.95
N VAL A 361 16.03 -20.41 5.76
CA VAL A 361 15.22 -20.27 4.54
C VAL A 361 14.25 -19.09 4.70
N PRO A 362 14.11 -18.22 3.68
CA PRO A 362 13.14 -17.14 3.71
C PRO A 362 11.72 -17.69 3.62
N LYS A 363 10.83 -17.18 4.46
CA LYS A 363 9.39 -17.46 4.40
C LYS A 363 8.62 -16.16 4.28
N LEU A 364 7.62 -16.16 3.40
CA LEU A 364 6.72 -15.04 3.21
C LEU A 364 5.78 -14.87 4.41
N LEU A 365 5.79 -13.68 5.02
CA LEU A 365 4.83 -13.27 6.05
C LEU A 365 3.58 -12.64 5.45
N GLU A 366 3.78 -11.71 4.51
CA GLU A 366 2.72 -10.97 3.83
C GLU A 366 3.22 -10.31 2.54
N TYR A 367 2.28 -9.96 1.66
CA TYR A 367 2.53 -9.07 0.53
C TYR A 367 1.90 -7.71 0.78
N ASN A 368 2.62 -6.68 0.36
CA ASN A 368 2.07 -5.38 0.03
C ASN A 368 2.26 -5.20 -1.49
N VAL A 369 1.33 -4.51 -2.14
CA VAL A 369 1.22 -4.46 -3.61
C VAL A 369 1.60 -3.09 -4.20
N ARG A 370 2.36 -2.32 -3.43
CA ARG A 370 2.82 -0.98 -3.73
C ARG A 370 4.15 -0.72 -3.02
N PHE A 371 4.77 0.42 -3.30
CA PHE A 371 5.96 0.84 -2.56
C PHE A 371 5.70 0.90 -1.04
N GLY A 372 6.70 0.49 -0.26
CA GLY A 372 6.71 0.62 1.20
C GLY A 372 6.76 2.08 1.65
N ASP A 373 6.31 2.35 2.87
CA ASP A 373 6.49 3.65 3.53
C ASP A 373 6.85 3.33 5.00
N PRO A 374 8.10 3.54 5.45
CA PRO A 374 9.07 4.50 4.88
C PRO A 374 10.08 3.94 3.87
N GLU A 375 10.00 2.68 3.44
CA GLU A 375 11.04 2.03 2.63
C GLU A 375 11.29 2.72 1.27
N CYS A 376 10.26 3.29 0.64
CA CYS A 376 10.42 4.07 -0.59
C CYS A 376 11.35 5.28 -0.40
N GLN A 377 11.38 5.87 0.79
CA GLN A 377 12.19 7.06 1.11
C GLN A 377 13.68 6.74 1.23
N VAL A 378 14.08 5.47 1.26
CA VAL A 378 15.49 5.03 1.17
C VAL A 378 15.83 4.37 -0.16
N LEU A 379 14.84 3.78 -0.84
CA LEU A 379 15.04 3.20 -2.17
C LEU A 379 15.21 4.28 -3.24
N ILE A 380 14.29 5.24 -3.33
CA ILE A 380 14.31 6.22 -4.43
C ILE A 380 15.59 7.08 -4.44
N PRO A 381 16.12 7.58 -3.31
CA PRO A 381 17.37 8.33 -3.32
C PRO A 381 18.58 7.54 -3.80
N ARG A 382 18.57 6.20 -3.70
CA ARG A 382 19.65 5.32 -4.18
C ARG A 382 19.50 4.92 -5.64
N LEU A 383 18.30 5.04 -6.22
CA LEU A 383 18.05 4.62 -7.60
C LEU A 383 18.76 5.57 -8.59
N GLN A 384 19.68 5.04 -9.40
CA GLN A 384 20.34 5.80 -10.46
C GLN A 384 19.64 5.66 -11.81
N SER A 385 18.99 4.51 -12.06
CA SER A 385 18.17 4.31 -13.24
C SER A 385 17.02 5.32 -13.32
N ASN A 386 16.64 5.69 -14.54
CA ASN A 386 15.53 6.61 -14.77
C ASN A 386 14.20 5.98 -14.31
N LEU A 387 13.62 6.54 -13.24
CA LEU A 387 12.39 6.04 -12.62
C LEU A 387 11.20 6.08 -13.59
N ALA A 388 11.01 7.20 -14.31
CA ALA A 388 9.87 7.38 -15.20
C ALA A 388 9.82 6.34 -16.33
N SER A 389 10.96 6.09 -17.00
CA SER A 389 11.03 5.05 -18.04
C SER A 389 10.91 3.64 -17.47
N THR A 390 11.42 3.41 -16.25
CA THR A 390 11.33 2.12 -15.56
C THR A 390 9.88 1.75 -15.24
N LEU A 391 9.11 2.69 -14.65
CA LEU A 391 7.70 2.47 -14.33
C LEU A 391 6.86 2.31 -15.61
N LEU A 392 7.17 3.10 -16.66
CA LEU A 392 6.50 2.96 -17.95
C LEU A 392 6.77 1.60 -18.61
N ALA A 393 8.01 1.11 -18.56
CA ALA A 393 8.37 -0.21 -19.09
C ALA A 393 7.63 -1.33 -18.35
N ALA A 394 7.48 -1.22 -17.02
CA ALA A 394 6.68 -2.16 -16.25
C ALA A 394 5.20 -2.17 -16.69
N CYS A 395 4.60 -1.00 -16.94
CA CYS A 395 3.23 -0.93 -17.45
C CYS A 395 3.05 -1.50 -18.87
N LYS A 396 4.14 -1.64 -19.64
CA LYS A 396 4.13 -2.15 -21.02
C LYS A 396 4.54 -3.61 -21.15
N GLY A 397 4.93 -4.29 -20.07
CA GLY A 397 5.45 -5.67 -20.16
C GLY A 397 6.88 -5.74 -20.69
N GLU A 398 7.69 -4.71 -20.48
CA GLU A 398 9.00 -4.54 -21.12
C GLU A 398 10.19 -4.72 -20.15
N LEU A 399 10.01 -5.40 -19.00
CA LEU A 399 11.08 -5.51 -17.99
C LEU A 399 12.15 -6.56 -18.31
N GLU A 400 11.88 -7.55 -19.16
CA GLU A 400 12.82 -8.64 -19.48
C GLU A 400 14.22 -8.13 -19.88
N SER A 401 14.28 -7.01 -20.60
CA SER A 401 15.52 -6.41 -21.10
C SER A 401 16.07 -5.25 -20.26
N LEU A 402 15.39 -4.90 -19.17
CA LEU A 402 15.74 -3.77 -18.31
C LEU A 402 16.67 -4.24 -17.17
N SER A 403 17.66 -3.41 -16.83
CA SER A 403 18.46 -3.55 -15.61
C SER A 403 18.43 -2.26 -14.82
N LEU A 404 18.48 -2.38 -13.48
CA LEU A 404 18.45 -1.25 -12.57
C LEU A 404 19.85 -1.02 -11.98
N SER A 405 20.30 0.22 -12.04
CA SER A 405 21.54 0.68 -11.42
C SER A 405 21.21 1.42 -10.14
N TRP A 406 21.96 1.11 -9.09
CA TRP A 406 21.80 1.63 -7.74
C TRP A 406 23.12 2.26 -7.27
N SER A 407 23.01 3.28 -6.42
CA SER A 407 24.16 3.87 -5.75
C SER A 407 24.78 2.89 -4.75
N ASP A 408 26.11 2.88 -4.68
CA ASP A 408 26.87 2.17 -3.64
C ASP A 408 26.68 2.82 -2.26
N GLU A 409 26.23 4.07 -2.20
CA GLU A 409 25.87 4.72 -0.94
C GLU A 409 24.68 4.02 -0.28
N ALA A 410 24.74 3.89 1.04
CA ALA A 410 23.61 3.49 1.86
C ALA A 410 22.68 4.68 2.11
N ALA A 411 21.40 4.39 2.31
CA ALA A 411 20.39 5.34 2.72
C ALA A 411 19.75 4.91 4.04
N LEU A 412 19.42 5.88 4.89
CA LEU A 412 18.67 5.66 6.12
C LEU A 412 17.66 6.78 6.31
N VAL A 413 16.43 6.42 6.70
CA VAL A 413 15.35 7.34 7.02
C VAL A 413 14.92 7.19 8.47
N VAL A 414 14.85 8.30 9.19
CA VAL A 414 14.24 8.40 10.52
C VAL A 414 12.88 9.06 10.39
N VAL A 415 11.82 8.41 10.86
CA VAL A 415 10.47 8.98 10.86
C VAL A 415 10.25 9.79 12.13
N LEU A 416 9.88 11.06 11.97
CA LEU A 416 9.36 11.89 13.05
C LEU A 416 7.83 11.76 13.05
N ALA A 417 7.28 11.38 14.20
CA ALA A 417 5.87 11.12 14.41
C ALA A 417 5.29 12.06 15.47
N SER A 418 4.00 12.34 15.37
CA SER A 418 3.29 13.17 16.34
C SER A 418 3.19 12.43 17.67
N GLU A 419 3.50 13.10 18.78
CA GLU A 419 3.44 12.52 20.13
C GLU A 419 2.10 11.82 20.37
N GLY A 420 2.17 10.56 20.82
CA GLY A 420 1.03 9.66 21.01
C GLY A 420 0.69 8.73 19.84
N TYR A 421 1.32 8.88 18.66
CA TYR A 421 1.27 7.88 17.59
C TYR A 421 1.84 6.53 18.08
N PRO A 422 1.26 5.35 17.72
CA PRO A 422 0.15 5.08 16.79
C PRO A 422 -1.25 5.17 17.39
N GLY A 423 -1.36 5.67 18.63
CA GLY A 423 -2.60 5.96 19.33
C GLY A 423 -3.21 7.31 18.95
N LYS A 424 -3.77 8.02 19.93
CA LYS A 424 -4.31 9.38 19.72
C LYS A 424 -3.17 10.38 19.80
N TYR A 425 -3.10 11.28 18.83
CA TYR A 425 -2.09 12.33 18.73
C TYR A 425 -2.73 13.67 18.40
N LYS A 426 -2.03 14.76 18.74
CA LYS A 426 -2.45 16.13 18.45
C LYS A 426 -2.08 16.51 17.01
N LYS A 427 -2.97 17.26 16.33
CA LYS A 427 -2.72 17.87 15.02
C LYS A 427 -2.55 19.38 15.16
N GLY A 428 -2.00 20.02 14.14
CA GLY A 428 -1.79 21.46 14.06
C GLY A 428 -0.60 21.95 14.89
N THR A 429 0.33 21.09 15.27
CA THR A 429 1.54 21.47 16.01
C THR A 429 2.59 22.00 15.05
N LEU A 430 3.24 23.10 15.43
CA LEU A 430 4.12 23.88 14.57
C LEU A 430 5.48 23.19 14.38
N ILE A 431 5.94 23.12 13.14
CA ILE A 431 7.23 22.55 12.76
C ILE A 431 8.08 23.67 12.16
N LYS A 432 9.32 23.83 12.65
CA LYS A 432 10.23 24.87 12.19
C LYS A 432 11.59 24.31 11.80
N ASP A 433 12.39 25.16 11.17
CA ASP A 433 13.80 24.92 10.84
C ASP A 433 14.06 23.75 9.88
N LEU A 434 13.06 23.36 9.07
CA LEU A 434 13.19 22.27 8.07
C LEU A 434 14.31 22.53 7.04
N GLU A 435 14.41 23.75 6.51
CA GLU A 435 15.50 24.11 5.57
C GLU A 435 16.88 24.00 6.22
N LYS A 436 17.00 24.40 7.50
CA LYS A 436 18.26 24.28 8.25
C LYS A 436 18.60 22.81 8.53
N ALA A 437 17.58 21.98 8.76
CA ALA A 437 17.74 20.55 8.96
C ALA A 437 18.20 19.84 7.68
N GLU A 438 17.62 20.15 6.51
CA GLU A 438 18.10 19.63 5.22
C GLU A 438 19.54 20.06 4.91
N ALA A 439 19.94 21.27 5.33
CA ALA A 439 21.31 21.75 5.16
C ALA A 439 22.30 21.25 6.23
N ALA A 440 21.86 20.46 7.23
CA ALA A 440 22.68 20.08 8.38
C ALA A 440 23.84 19.15 8.02
N ALA A 441 23.66 18.31 7.00
CA ALA A 441 24.66 17.37 6.54
C ALA A 441 24.51 17.06 5.03
N PRO A 442 25.56 16.61 4.33
CA PRO A 442 25.47 16.22 2.93
C PRO A 442 24.49 15.05 2.71
N GLY A 443 23.73 15.10 1.61
CA GLY A 443 22.87 13.99 1.20
C GLY A 443 21.59 13.83 2.05
N VAL A 444 21.23 14.84 2.84
CA VAL A 444 19.97 14.86 3.59
C VAL A 444 18.82 15.35 2.69
N LYS A 445 17.67 14.70 2.80
CA LYS A 445 16.39 15.11 2.21
C LYS A 445 15.27 14.81 3.19
N ILE A 446 14.38 15.78 3.41
CA ILE A 446 13.21 15.62 4.29
C ILE A 446 11.99 15.35 3.42
N PHE A 447 11.45 14.14 3.52
CA PHE A 447 10.19 13.77 2.89
C PHE A 447 9.02 14.07 3.82
N HIS A 448 8.18 14.99 3.40
CA HIS A 448 6.92 15.29 4.10
C HIS A 448 5.91 14.16 3.90
N ALA A 449 5.27 13.75 4.99
CA ALA A 449 4.14 12.85 5.02
C ALA A 449 2.90 13.60 5.52
N GLY A 450 2.52 13.42 6.79
CA GLY A 450 1.38 14.08 7.39
C GLY A 450 1.65 15.53 7.78
N THR A 451 1.94 16.42 6.83
CA THR A 451 2.07 17.88 7.05
C THR A 451 0.97 18.68 6.35
N ALA A 452 0.60 19.82 6.91
CA ALA A 452 -0.29 20.81 6.30
C ALA A 452 0.29 22.23 6.47
N LEU A 453 -0.32 23.22 5.81
CA LEU A 453 -0.06 24.64 6.09
C LEU A 453 -1.14 25.19 7.03
N ASP A 454 -0.74 25.99 8.01
CA ASP A 454 -1.67 26.77 8.83
C ASP A 454 -2.13 28.06 8.09
N SER A 455 -2.97 28.87 8.75
CA SER A 455 -3.47 30.15 8.21
C SER A 455 -2.39 31.20 7.95
N HIS A 456 -1.19 31.01 8.51
CA HIS A 456 -0.04 31.90 8.34
C HIS A 456 0.97 31.36 7.32
N GLY A 457 0.69 30.21 6.71
CA GLY A 457 1.60 29.55 5.77
C GLY A 457 2.73 28.77 6.45
N ASN A 458 2.65 28.51 7.75
CA ASN A 458 3.64 27.68 8.44
C ASN A 458 3.32 26.19 8.28
N VAL A 459 4.36 25.37 8.26
CA VAL A 459 4.21 23.91 8.24
C VAL A 459 3.77 23.41 9.62
N VAL A 460 2.70 22.62 9.65
CA VAL A 460 2.17 22.00 10.87
C VAL A 460 1.96 20.49 10.69
N ALA A 461 2.04 19.74 11.77
CA ALA A 461 1.73 18.31 11.79
C ALA A 461 0.23 18.05 11.58
N ALA A 462 -0.12 17.22 10.60
CA ALA A 462 -1.49 16.88 10.22
C ALA A 462 -1.78 15.35 10.25
N GLY A 463 -0.75 14.52 10.45
CA GLY A 463 -0.84 13.07 10.50
C GLY A 463 -0.05 12.43 11.64
N GLY A 464 -0.13 11.09 11.74
CA GLY A 464 0.60 10.33 12.75
C GLY A 464 2.10 10.30 12.46
N ARG A 465 2.49 9.87 11.26
CA ARG A 465 3.84 10.04 10.71
C ARG A 465 3.88 11.33 9.92
N VAL A 466 4.87 12.17 10.20
CA VAL A 466 4.85 13.58 9.77
C VAL A 466 5.99 13.88 8.81
N LEU A 467 7.21 13.48 9.15
CA LEU A 467 8.40 13.66 8.31
C LEU A 467 9.19 12.36 8.25
N GLY A 468 9.83 12.08 7.12
CA GLY A 468 10.93 11.12 6.99
C GLY A 468 12.21 11.88 6.68
N VAL A 469 13.16 11.91 7.62
CA VAL A 469 14.47 12.53 7.44
C VAL A 469 15.41 11.47 6.88
N THR A 470 15.64 11.50 5.57
CA THR A 470 16.53 10.57 4.89
C THR A 470 17.91 11.18 4.74
N ALA A 471 18.96 10.39 4.97
CA ALA A 471 20.32 10.74 4.58
C ALA A 471 21.00 9.62 3.78
N LEU A 472 21.81 10.01 2.80
CA LEU A 472 22.78 9.15 2.12
C LEU A 472 24.13 9.19 2.84
N GLY A 473 24.85 8.07 2.81
CA GLY A 473 26.20 7.95 3.32
C GLY A 473 26.98 6.82 2.65
N LYS A 474 28.31 6.83 2.77
CA LYS A 474 29.17 5.77 2.22
C LYS A 474 28.83 4.36 2.76
N ASP A 475 28.22 4.31 3.94
CA ASP A 475 27.78 3.12 4.66
C ASP A 475 26.59 3.50 5.57
N ILE A 476 25.96 2.48 6.18
CA ILE A 476 24.78 2.67 7.05
C ILE A 476 25.13 3.52 8.29
N VAL A 477 26.36 3.42 8.81
CA VAL A 477 26.80 4.19 9.99
C VAL A 477 26.81 5.69 9.66
N GLN A 478 27.43 6.07 8.55
CA GLN A 478 27.47 7.47 8.12
C GLN A 478 26.08 7.98 7.73
N ALA A 479 25.25 7.18 7.07
CA ALA A 479 23.87 7.55 6.77
C ALA A 479 23.06 7.81 8.06
N GLN A 480 23.23 6.96 9.09
CA GLN A 480 22.63 7.13 10.41
C GLN A 480 23.07 8.45 11.05
N GLU A 481 24.39 8.68 11.15
CA GLU A 481 24.95 9.88 11.76
C GLU A 481 24.41 11.16 11.10
N ARG A 482 24.37 11.20 9.76
CA ARG A 482 23.85 12.35 9.00
C ARG A 482 22.35 12.56 9.18
N ALA A 483 21.58 11.47 9.20
CA ALA A 483 20.14 11.55 9.43
C ALA A 483 19.86 12.16 10.81
N TYR A 484 20.47 11.64 11.88
CA TYR A 484 20.27 12.19 13.24
C TYR A 484 20.81 13.61 13.40
N GLN A 485 21.91 13.98 12.74
CA GLN A 485 22.37 15.37 12.71
C GLN A 485 21.33 16.33 12.13
N ALA A 486 20.56 15.89 11.13
CA ALA A 486 19.45 16.66 10.57
C ALA A 486 18.21 16.64 11.47
N VAL A 487 17.88 15.48 12.07
CA VAL A 487 16.77 15.37 13.03
C VAL A 487 16.95 16.34 14.19
N ASP A 488 18.16 16.45 14.75
CA ASP A 488 18.49 17.37 15.86
C ASP A 488 18.31 18.86 15.53
N ARG A 489 18.15 19.20 14.24
CA ARG A 489 17.91 20.58 13.77
C ARG A 489 16.44 20.90 13.54
N VAL A 490 15.56 19.90 13.51
CA VAL A 490 14.12 20.11 13.37
C VAL A 490 13.57 20.62 14.69
N ASP A 491 13.02 21.85 14.71
CA ASP A 491 12.33 22.38 15.88
C ASP A 491 10.86 21.97 15.84
N TRP A 492 10.57 20.85 16.52
CA TRP A 492 9.22 20.33 16.69
C TRP A 492 9.04 19.64 18.06
N PRO A 493 8.68 20.39 19.12
CA PRO A 493 8.58 19.86 20.49
C PRO A 493 7.45 18.83 20.70
N ASP A 494 6.44 18.82 19.83
CA ASP A 494 5.30 17.89 19.88
C ASP A 494 5.53 16.62 19.03
N GLY A 495 6.76 16.41 18.54
CA GLY A 495 7.17 15.24 17.78
C GLY A 495 8.12 14.35 18.57
N PHE A 496 8.17 13.08 18.17
CA PHE A 496 9.16 12.12 18.64
C PHE A 496 9.66 11.23 17.50
N TYR A 497 10.77 10.55 17.74
CA TYR A 497 11.40 9.60 16.82
C TYR A 497 12.17 8.54 17.61
N ARG A 498 12.54 7.45 16.94
CA ARG A 498 13.43 6.42 17.50
C ARG A 498 14.88 6.82 17.38
N HIS A 499 15.72 6.47 18.36
CA HIS A 499 17.15 6.79 18.40
C HIS A 499 18.05 5.66 17.89
N ASP A 500 17.46 4.53 17.49
CA ASP A 500 18.17 3.30 17.17
C ASP A 500 17.92 2.80 15.74
N ILE A 501 17.40 3.63 14.82
CA ILE A 501 17.14 3.18 13.45
C ILE A 501 18.45 2.70 12.81
N GLY A 502 18.49 1.44 12.34
CA GLY A 502 19.67 0.83 11.74
C GLY A 502 20.60 0.09 12.72
N TRP A 503 20.25 0.01 14.01
CA TRP A 503 21.09 -0.62 15.04
C TRP A 503 21.46 -2.09 14.75
N ARG A 504 20.56 -2.87 14.14
CA ARG A 504 20.81 -4.27 13.76
C ARG A 504 21.86 -4.40 12.67
N ALA A 505 21.75 -3.60 11.60
CA ALA A 505 22.78 -3.55 10.56
C ALA A 505 24.15 -3.14 11.12
N ILE A 506 24.18 -2.14 12.00
CA ILE A 506 25.44 -1.68 12.60
C ILE A 506 26.05 -2.75 13.49
N ALA A 507 25.23 -3.51 14.23
CA ALA A 507 25.71 -4.66 15.01
C ALA A 507 26.29 -5.75 14.09
N HIS A 508 25.59 -6.10 13.00
CA HIS A 508 26.04 -7.07 12.02
C HIS A 508 27.38 -6.68 11.36
N LEU A 509 27.51 -5.43 10.92
CA LEU A 509 28.76 -4.91 10.33
C LEU A 509 29.95 -4.98 11.30
N LYS A 510 29.71 -4.79 12.60
CA LYS A 510 30.73 -4.95 13.65
C LYS A 510 31.12 -6.40 13.88
N GLU A 511 30.20 -7.35 13.70
CA GLU A 511 30.48 -8.80 13.81
C GLU A 511 31.30 -9.28 12.62
N CYS A 512 30.91 -8.96 11.38
CA CYS A 512 31.71 -9.22 10.16
C CYS A 512 33.17 -8.75 10.29
N HIS A 513 33.37 -7.52 10.77
CA HIS A 513 34.71 -6.95 10.96
C HIS A 513 35.55 -7.71 11.99
N LYS A 514 34.94 -8.34 13.00
CA LYS A 514 35.66 -9.16 13.98
C LYS A 514 36.07 -10.52 13.41
N GLU A 515 35.31 -11.03 12.45
CA GLU A 515 35.50 -12.37 11.88
C GLU A 515 36.41 -12.38 10.62
N ASN A 516 36.93 -11.23 10.16
CA ASN A 516 37.67 -11.08 8.90
C ASN A 516 36.91 -11.63 7.68
N VAL A 517 35.58 -11.58 7.72
CA VAL A 517 34.72 -11.95 6.60
C VAL A 517 34.38 -10.67 5.83
N GLU A 518 34.58 -10.65 4.51
CA GLU A 518 34.14 -9.54 3.66
C GLU A 518 32.61 -9.45 3.73
N CYS A 519 32.12 -8.35 4.30
CA CYS A 519 30.71 -7.98 4.34
C CYS A 519 30.45 -7.18 3.06
N ASN A 520 30.24 -7.88 1.93
CA ASN A 520 29.90 -7.28 0.63
C ASN A 520 28.42 -7.49 0.31
#